data_AF-A0A4U6RU45-F1
#
_entry.id   AF-A0A4U6RU45-F1
#
_cell.length_a   1.000
_cell.length_b   1.000
_cell.length_c   1.000
_cell.angle_alpha   90.00
_cell.angle_beta   90.00
_cell.angle_gamma   90.00
#
_symmetry.space_group_name_H-M   'P 1'
#
loop_
_entity.id
_entity.type
_entity.pdbx_description
1 polymer ?
#
loop_
_entity_poly.entity_id
_entity_poly.type
_entity_poly.pdbx_seq_one_letter_code
_entity_poly.pdbx_strand_id
1 'polypeptide(L)'
;MDLPDKQPFDSDLVSIRHWEQVPEPIRNSVEQYVATHLPDDILAKLRDLHARGIPISSDPAFFHFGGGLAVRNLCRERLSDAELAEHSFGIDWDSCYIAVLASISAKRH
;
A
#
# COMPACT_ATOMS: atom_id res chain seq x y z
N MET A 1 32.27 18.84 -8.79
CA MET A 1 31.01 18.36 -9.39
C MET A 1 30.20 17.83 -8.23
N ASP A 2 29.36 18.67 -7.64
CA ASP A 2 28.42 18.23 -6.61
C ASP A 2 27.37 17.37 -7.31
N LEU A 3 27.33 16.09 -6.96
CA LEU A 3 26.21 15.24 -7.31
C LEU A 3 24.98 15.84 -6.64
N PRO A 4 23.87 16.10 -7.36
CA PRO A 4 22.67 16.61 -6.72
C PRO A 4 22.29 15.61 -5.62
N ASP A 5 22.03 16.14 -4.42
CA ASP A 5 21.45 15.37 -3.31
C ASP A 5 20.34 14.51 -3.88
N LYS A 6 20.58 13.19 -3.94
CA LYS A 6 19.55 12.23 -4.30
C LYS A 6 18.48 12.40 -3.24
N GLN A 7 17.40 13.12 -3.57
CA GLN A 7 16.16 13.02 -2.84
C GLN A 7 15.94 11.53 -2.58
N PRO A 8 15.76 11.09 -1.32
CA PRO A 8 15.56 9.68 -1.04
C PRO A 8 14.41 9.21 -1.91
N PHE A 9 14.65 8.16 -2.68
CA PHE A 9 13.64 7.56 -3.52
C PHE A 9 12.54 7.05 -2.59
N ASP A 10 11.43 7.78 -2.55
CA ASP A 10 10.25 7.42 -1.78
C ASP A 10 9.47 6.37 -2.57
N SER A 11 9.80 5.10 -2.30
CA SER A 11 9.14 3.93 -2.89
C SER A 11 7.64 3.93 -2.63
N ASP A 12 7.20 4.51 -1.51
CA ASP A 12 5.80 4.55 -1.12
C ASP A 12 5.05 5.54 -2.01
N LEU A 13 5.63 6.71 -2.30
CA LEU A 13 5.04 7.68 -3.24
C LEU A 13 4.89 7.13 -4.67
N VAL A 14 5.84 6.35 -5.16
CA VAL A 14 5.72 5.70 -6.47
C VAL A 14 4.58 4.69 -6.46
N SER A 15 4.51 3.88 -5.41
CA SER A 15 3.44 2.90 -5.21
C SER A 15 2.06 3.55 -5.17
N ILE A 16 1.91 4.64 -4.40
CA ILE A 16 0.66 5.41 -4.31
C ILE A 16 0.25 5.95 -5.67
N ARG A 17 1.17 6.55 -6.42
CA ARG A 17 0.87 7.09 -7.76
C ARG A 17 0.46 6.02 -8.76
N HIS A 18 1.07 4.85 -8.73
CA HIS A 18 0.62 3.72 -9.56
C HIS A 18 -0.78 3.27 -9.17
N TRP A 19 -1.07 3.22 -7.87
CA TRP A 19 -2.40 2.85 -7.39
C TRP A 19 -3.44 3.85 -7.84
N GLU A 20 -3.19 5.16 -7.78
CA GLU A 20 -4.13 6.18 -8.27
C GLU A 20 -4.51 6.04 -9.75
N GLN A 21 -3.70 5.34 -10.56
CA GLN A 21 -4.00 5.04 -11.97
C GLN A 21 -4.96 3.86 -12.13
N VAL A 22 -5.12 3.00 -11.10
CA VAL A 22 -6.08 1.90 -11.11
C VAL A 22 -7.50 2.49 -11.12
N PRO A 23 -8.43 1.95 -11.93
CA PRO A 23 -9.81 2.41 -11.95
C PRO A 23 -10.44 2.48 -10.55
N GLU A 24 -11.07 3.61 -10.23
CA GLU A 24 -11.65 3.88 -8.91
C GLU A 24 -12.58 2.77 -8.38
N PRO A 25 -13.46 2.13 -9.19
CA PRO A 25 -14.30 1.03 -8.70
C PRO A 25 -13.49 -0.15 -8.16
N ILE A 26 -12.36 -0.46 -8.81
CA ILE A 26 -11.46 -1.54 -8.38
C ILE A 26 -10.76 -1.12 -7.08
N ARG A 27 -10.24 0.10 -7.03
CA ARG A 27 -9.58 0.64 -5.83
C ARG A 27 -10.51 0.60 -4.62
N ASN A 28 -11.72 1.12 -4.76
CA ASN A 28 -12.70 1.14 -3.68
C ASN A 28 -13.08 -0.26 -3.21
N SER A 29 -13.28 -1.21 -4.14
CA SER A 29 -13.57 -2.61 -3.83
C SER A 29 -12.48 -3.24 -2.97
N VAL A 30 -11.21 -3.09 -3.38
CA VAL A 30 -10.05 -3.64 -2.67
C VAL A 30 -9.86 -2.95 -1.32
N GLU A 31 -9.85 -1.62 -1.29
CA GLU A 31 -9.62 -0.83 -0.09
C GLU A 31 -10.68 -1.08 0.98
N GLN A 32 -11.97 -1.14 0.60
CA GLN A 32 -13.05 -1.44 1.53
C GLN A 32 -12.95 -2.87 2.07
N TYR A 33 -12.64 -3.83 1.20
CA TYR A 33 -12.48 -5.23 1.62
C TYR A 33 -11.34 -5.37 2.62
N VAL A 34 -10.16 -4.83 2.29
CA VAL A 34 -8.98 -4.87 3.16
C VAL A 34 -9.28 -4.17 4.48
N ALA A 35 -9.81 -2.94 4.47
CA ALA A 35 -10.08 -2.20 5.69
C ALA A 35 -11.10 -2.88 6.62
N THR A 36 -12.01 -3.68 6.07
CA THR A 36 -13.01 -4.43 6.85
C THR A 36 -12.45 -5.71 7.47
N HIS A 37 -11.46 -6.34 6.84
CA HIS A 37 -10.93 -7.65 7.25
C HIS A 37 -9.56 -7.57 7.91
N LEU A 38 -8.91 -6.41 7.87
CA LEU A 38 -7.63 -6.20 8.52
C LEU A 38 -7.81 -6.11 10.04
N PRO A 39 -6.96 -6.78 10.84
CA PRO A 39 -6.98 -6.63 12.29
C PRO A 39 -6.85 -5.16 12.75
N ASP A 40 -7.64 -4.78 13.76
CA ASP A 40 -7.72 -3.41 14.26
C ASP A 40 -6.38 -2.85 14.73
N ASP A 41 -5.51 -3.69 15.29
CA ASP A 41 -4.17 -3.30 15.77
C ASP A 41 -3.24 -2.93 14.61
N ILE A 42 -3.31 -3.67 13.50
CA ILE A 42 -2.57 -3.38 12.28
C ILE A 42 -3.09 -2.07 11.67
N LEU A 43 -4.41 -1.90 11.59
CA LEU A 43 -5.02 -0.68 11.07
C LEU A 43 -4.69 0.54 11.93
N ALA A 44 -4.67 0.40 13.26
CA ALA A 44 -4.28 1.45 14.19
C ALA A 44 -2.82 1.87 13.98
N LYS A 45 -1.90 0.91 13.83
CA LYS A 45 -0.49 1.20 13.54
C LYS A 45 -0.32 1.96 12.21
N LEU A 46 -1.03 1.55 11.17
CA LEU A 46 -0.97 2.23 9.86
C LEU A 46 -1.44 3.68 9.96
N ARG A 47 -2.52 3.93 10.70
CA ARG A 47 -3.03 5.29 10.95
C ARG A 47 -2.03 6.14 11.74
N ASP A 48 -1.33 5.58 12.73
CA ASP A 48 -0.27 6.29 13.46
C ASP A 48 0.88 6.69 12.52
N LEU A 49 1.37 5.76 11.71
CA LEU A 49 2.43 6.02 10.73
C LEU A 49 2.03 7.14 9.75
N HIS A 50 0.82 7.06 9.19
CA HIS A 50 0.28 8.07 8.29
C HIS A 50 0.16 9.44 8.98
N ALA A 51 -0.42 9.51 10.18
CA ALA A 51 -0.60 10.76 10.93
C ALA A 51 0.74 11.45 11.26
N ARG A 52 1.81 10.66 11.40
CA ARG A 52 3.17 11.15 11.67
C ARG A 52 3.99 11.43 10.40
N GLY A 53 3.42 11.16 9.22
CA GLY A 53 4.13 11.27 7.93
C GLY A 53 5.31 10.31 7.81
N ILE A 54 5.26 9.18 8.52
CA ILE A 54 6.31 8.17 8.52
C ILE A 54 5.99 7.16 7.40
N PRO A 55 6.92 6.94 6.44
CA PRO A 55 6.73 5.93 5.40
C PRO A 55 6.48 4.54 5.99
N ILE A 56 5.63 3.74 5.37
CA ILE A 56 5.35 2.36 5.82
C ILE A 56 6.62 1.52 5.69
N SER A 57 7.41 1.78 4.64
CA SER A 57 8.73 1.16 4.41
C SER A 57 9.77 1.47 5.49
N SER A 58 9.52 2.41 6.40
CA SER A 58 10.41 2.69 7.53
C SER A 58 10.46 1.57 8.59
N ASP A 59 9.48 0.67 8.59
CA ASP A 59 9.46 -0.55 9.42
C ASP A 59 9.40 -1.80 8.52
N PRO A 60 10.55 -2.29 8.01
CA PRO A 60 10.61 -3.44 7.13
C PRO A 60 10.06 -4.72 7.76
N ALA A 61 10.12 -4.87 9.09
CA ALA A 61 9.59 -6.05 9.76
C ALA A 61 8.07 -6.07 9.73
N PHE A 62 7.42 -4.93 9.96
CA PHE A 62 5.97 -4.79 9.82
C PHE A 62 5.49 -4.82 8.36
N PHE A 63 6.34 -4.41 7.43
CA PHE A 63 6.03 -4.43 6.02
C PHE A 63 6.15 -5.82 5.40
N HIS A 64 7.27 -6.52 5.63
CA HIS A 64 7.49 -7.85 5.05
C HIS A 64 6.81 -8.97 5.85
N PHE A 65 6.42 -8.71 7.10
CA PHE A 65 5.76 -9.67 8.00
C PHE A 65 4.56 -9.02 8.69
N GLY A 66 3.71 -9.79 9.37
CA GLY A 66 2.55 -9.22 10.07
C GLY A 66 1.60 -8.46 9.13
N GLY A 67 1.57 -7.12 9.24
CA GLY A 67 0.65 -6.23 8.54
C GLY A 67 0.72 -6.33 7.01
N GLY A 68 1.91 -6.33 6.43
CA GLY A 68 2.03 -6.42 4.97
C GLY A 68 1.67 -7.80 4.41
N LEU A 69 1.93 -8.90 5.13
CA LEU A 69 1.45 -10.24 4.72
C LEU A 69 -0.07 -10.36 4.80
N ALA A 70 -0.68 -9.81 5.86
CA ALA A 70 -2.13 -9.81 6.01
C ALA A 70 -2.80 -9.04 4.86
N VAL A 71 -2.34 -7.82 4.57
CA VAL A 71 -2.90 -7.03 3.46
C VAL A 71 -2.61 -7.65 2.11
N ARG A 72 -1.41 -8.19 1.88
CA ARG A 72 -1.10 -8.90 0.63
C ARG A 72 -2.10 -10.03 0.36
N ASN A 73 -2.40 -10.85 1.37
CA ASN A 73 -3.36 -11.94 1.21
C ASN A 73 -4.77 -11.42 0.92
N LEU A 74 -5.23 -10.41 1.65
CA LEU A 74 -6.55 -9.81 1.44
C LEU A 74 -6.69 -9.14 0.06
N CYS A 75 -5.63 -8.49 -0.44
CA CYS A 75 -5.61 -7.94 -1.79
C CYS A 75 -5.73 -9.05 -2.85
N ARG A 76 -5.04 -10.18 -2.67
CA ARG A 76 -5.09 -11.33 -3.59
C ARG A 76 -6.45 -12.04 -3.62
N GLU A 77 -7.30 -11.83 -2.63
CA GLU A 77 -8.68 -12.31 -2.64
C GLU A 77 -9.61 -11.45 -3.50
N ARG A 78 -9.16 -10.24 -3.91
CA ARG A 78 -9.94 -9.28 -4.69
C ARG A 78 -9.30 -8.87 -6.02
N LEU A 79 -8.01 -9.12 -6.18
CA LEU A 79 -7.24 -8.89 -7.38
C LEU A 79 -6.52 -10.17 -7.78
N SER A 80 -6.69 -10.58 -9.03
CA SER A 80 -5.88 -11.62 -9.65
C SER A 80 -4.52 -11.08 -10.11
N ASP A 81 -3.57 -11.97 -10.34
CA ASP A 81 -2.26 -11.61 -10.90
C ASP A 81 -2.40 -10.99 -12.31
N ALA A 82 -3.43 -11.36 -13.07
CA ALA A 82 -3.72 -10.80 -14.40
C ALA A 82 -4.25 -9.36 -14.30
N GLU A 83 -5.21 -9.11 -13.41
CA GLU A 83 -5.73 -7.76 -13.16
C GLU A 83 -4.62 -6.83 -12.64
N LEU A 84 -3.72 -7.33 -11.80
CA LEU A 84 -2.59 -6.54 -11.33
C LEU A 84 -1.62 -6.17 -12.48
N ALA A 85 -1.39 -7.09 -13.41
CA ALA A 85 -0.54 -6.86 -14.59
C ALA A 85 -1.08 -5.83 -15.56
N GLU A 86 -2.40 -5.68 -15.60
CA GLU A 86 -3.06 -4.65 -16.39
C GLU A 86 -2.95 -3.24 -15.79
N HIS A 87 -2.50 -3.11 -14.53
CA HIS A 87 -2.63 -1.87 -13.76
C HIS A 87 -1.31 -1.24 -13.29
N SER A 88 -0.33 -1.03 -14.19
CA SER A 88 0.95 -0.33 -13.92
C SER A 88 1.86 -0.97 -12.84
N PHE A 89 1.41 -2.02 -12.15
CA PHE A 89 2.19 -2.79 -11.17
C PHE A 89 2.91 -3.98 -11.79
N GLY A 90 2.51 -4.43 -12.98
CA GLY A 90 3.04 -5.65 -13.60
C GLY A 90 2.73 -6.88 -12.74
N ILE A 91 3.64 -7.30 -11.87
CA ILE A 91 3.37 -8.36 -10.88
C ILE A 91 3.91 -7.99 -9.49
N ASP A 92 4.25 -6.71 -9.32
CA ASP A 92 4.83 -6.20 -8.09
C ASP A 92 3.74 -6.00 -7.04
N TRP A 93 3.46 -7.10 -6.34
CA TRP A 93 2.56 -7.12 -5.21
C TRP A 93 3.03 -6.18 -4.11
N ASP A 94 4.36 -6.05 -3.90
CA ASP A 94 4.94 -5.22 -2.84
C ASP A 94 4.53 -3.76 -3.03
N SER A 95 4.72 -3.22 -4.23
CA SER A 95 4.24 -1.88 -4.57
C SER A 95 2.70 -1.76 -4.47
N CYS A 96 1.95 -2.77 -4.91
CA CYS A 96 0.49 -2.73 -4.84
C CYS A 96 -0.03 -2.62 -3.41
N TYR A 97 0.46 -3.46 -2.49
CA TYR A 97 -0.06 -3.45 -1.12
C TYR A 97 0.50 -2.30 -0.28
N ILE A 98 1.70 -1.76 -0.56
CA ILE A 98 2.13 -0.46 0.01
C ILE A 98 1.07 0.60 -0.27
N ALA A 99 0.63 0.68 -1.53
CA ALA A 99 -0.31 1.70 -1.94
C ALA A 99 -1.69 1.52 -1.31
N VAL A 100 -2.17 0.27 -1.19
CA VAL A 100 -3.42 -0.04 -0.47
C VAL A 100 -3.30 0.33 1.01
N LEU A 101 -2.20 -0.04 1.67
CA LEU A 101 -1.91 0.33 3.06
C LEU A 101 -1.92 1.85 3.27
N ALA A 102 -1.27 2.58 2.37
CA ALA A 102 -1.26 4.04 2.38
C ALA A 102 -2.67 4.62 2.17
N SER A 103 -3.46 4.06 1.25
CA SER A 103 -4.82 4.53 0.99
C SER A 103 -5.76 4.30 2.19
N ILE A 104 -5.79 3.09 2.76
CA ILE A 104 -6.67 2.77 3.90
C ILE A 104 -6.26 3.49 5.19
N SER A 105 -4.97 3.83 5.34
CA SER A 105 -4.50 4.63 6.49
C SER A 105 -4.94 6.09 6.42
N ALA A 106 -5.11 6.63 5.22
CA ALA A 106 -5.60 7.99 4.99
C ALA A 106 -7.13 8.12 5.11
N LYS A 107 -7.88 7.02 4.98
CA LYS A 107 -9.35 7.01 5.05
C LYS A 107 -9.85 7.07 6.50
N ARG A 108 -10.69 8.06 6.78
CA ARG A 108 -11.55 8.08 7.97
C ARG A 108 -12.76 7.17 7.70
N HIS A 109 -12.87 6.07 8.43
CA HIS A 109 -14.07 5.24 8.45
C HIS A 109 -15.11 5.85 9.39
#